data_AF-A0ABD3Q086-F1
#
_entry.id   AF-A0ABD3Q086-F1
#
_cell.length_a   1.000
_cell.length_b   1.000
_cell.length_c   1.000
_cell.angle_alpha   90.00
_cell.angle_beta   90.00
_cell.angle_gamma   90.00
#
_symmetry.space_group_name_H-M   'P 1'
#
loop_
_entity.id
_entity.type
_entity.pdbx_description
1 polymer ?
#
loop_
_entity_poly.entity_id
_entity_poly.type
_entity_poly.pdbx_seq_one_letter_code
_entity_poly.pdbx_strand_id
1 'polypeptide(L)'
;MGLTQTKLHWAVLEQDWKRTLDRLSKRPQEAFTANPYGDLPIHLACYGGQAPPYIIRALIEAHPNSLRMENKAGRDPLELASINYSADGQYRSEVLALLRWHRPGHSLHAHGPGASIVANNSLQHQLTACSHLFSQHPPKQLYHTSPHCVVCLESPVSIALIPCGHLCLCIDCVQTTVIIRGVCPVDRCEVESLYKVREDGDSGAMLEAS
;
A
#
# COMPACT_ATOMS: atom_id res chain seq x y z
N MET A 1 24.47 24.44 14.58
CA MET A 1 23.55 23.30 14.35
C MET A 1 22.91 23.49 13.00
N GLY A 2 23.35 22.70 12.01
CA GLY A 2 23.05 22.92 10.60
C GLY A 2 21.60 22.61 10.24
N LEU A 3 21.07 23.38 9.30
CA LEU A 3 19.75 23.21 8.69
C LEU A 3 19.57 21.74 8.24
N THR A 4 18.74 20.96 8.93
CA THR A 4 18.48 19.55 8.56
C THR A 4 17.54 19.42 7.37
N GLN A 5 17.11 20.54 6.79
CA GLN A 5 16.27 20.58 5.61
C GLN A 5 17.12 20.42 4.34
N THR A 6 17.04 19.23 3.74
CA THR A 6 17.73 18.95 2.47
C THR A 6 17.18 19.82 1.33
N LYS A 7 17.97 19.97 0.28
CA LYS A 7 17.54 20.66 -0.94
C LYS A 7 16.36 19.97 -1.63
N LEU A 8 16.13 18.67 -1.39
CA LEU A 8 14.91 17.97 -1.84
C LEU A 8 13.66 18.48 -1.12
N HIS A 9 13.71 18.72 0.19
CA HIS A 9 12.58 19.34 0.91
C HIS A 9 12.23 20.71 0.33
N TRP A 10 13.24 21.54 0.03
CA TRP A 10 13.02 22.85 -0.58
C TRP A 10 12.37 22.75 -1.96
N ALA A 11 12.86 21.86 -2.82
CA ALA A 11 12.27 21.64 -4.15
C ALA A 11 10.79 21.20 -4.06
N VAL A 12 10.45 20.34 -3.08
CA VAL A 12 9.06 19.90 -2.88
C VAL A 12 8.17 21.03 -2.35
N LEU A 13 8.64 21.81 -1.36
CA LEU A 13 7.89 22.94 -0.80
C LEU A 13 7.65 24.04 -1.83
N GLU A 14 8.65 24.31 -2.67
CA GLU A 14 8.57 25.27 -3.78
C GLU A 14 7.70 24.75 -4.95
N GLN A 15 7.25 23.50 -4.88
CA GLN A 15 6.54 22.80 -5.96
C GLN A 15 7.32 22.72 -7.28
N ASP A 16 8.65 22.77 -7.20
CA ASP A 16 9.52 22.58 -8.35
C ASP A 16 9.69 21.08 -8.63
N TRP A 17 8.71 20.53 -9.34
CA TRP A 17 8.63 19.10 -9.67
C TRP A 17 9.78 18.63 -10.56
N LYS A 18 10.28 19.49 -11.46
CA LYS A 18 11.44 19.19 -12.30
C LYS A 18 12.69 19.05 -11.44
N ARG A 19 12.93 19.99 -10.53
CA ARG A 19 14.06 19.92 -9.59
C ARG A 19 13.91 18.78 -8.60
N THR A 20 12.69 18.48 -8.16
CA THR A 20 12.40 17.31 -7.31
C THR A 20 12.87 16.02 -7.98
N LEU A 21 12.49 15.78 -9.24
CA LEU A 21 12.93 14.59 -10.00
C LEU A 21 14.45 14.58 -10.27
N ASP A 22 15.03 15.72 -10.66
CA ASP A 22 16.49 15.84 -10.85
C ASP A 22 17.25 15.49 -9.57
N ARG A 23 16.75 15.93 -8.41
CA ARG A 23 17.35 15.61 -7.12
C ARG A 23 17.18 14.14 -6.75
N LEU A 24 15.99 13.55 -6.95
CA LEU A 24 15.77 12.14 -6.67
C LEU A 24 16.68 11.23 -7.51
N SER A 25 16.90 11.57 -8.79
CA SER A 25 17.82 10.81 -9.65
C SER A 25 19.28 10.92 -9.21
N LYS A 26 19.74 12.11 -8.81
CA LYS A 26 21.15 12.35 -8.44
C LYS A 26 21.47 11.99 -6.99
N ARG A 27 20.49 12.14 -6.09
CA ARG A 27 20.63 12.01 -4.63
C ARG A 27 19.37 11.41 -4.00
N PRO A 28 19.03 10.16 -4.32
CA PRO A 28 17.83 9.50 -3.79
C PRO A 28 17.81 9.44 -2.26
N GLN A 29 18.98 9.34 -1.61
CA GLN A 29 19.13 9.33 -0.15
C GLN A 29 18.51 10.55 0.56
N GLU A 30 18.30 11.67 -0.14
CA GLU A 30 17.61 12.82 0.44
C GLU A 30 16.13 12.53 0.76
N ALA A 31 15.52 11.52 0.12
CA ALA A 31 14.15 11.06 0.40
C ALA A 31 13.99 10.39 1.78
N PHE A 32 15.10 10.01 2.41
CA PHE A 32 15.19 9.25 3.66
C PHE A 32 15.47 10.18 4.85
N THR A 33 15.86 11.43 4.55
CA THR A 33 16.26 12.40 5.56
C THR A 33 15.01 13.13 6.05
N ALA A 34 14.75 13.09 7.35
CA ALA A 34 13.69 13.87 7.95
C ALA A 34 14.17 15.30 8.29
N ASN A 35 13.31 16.30 8.09
CA ASN A 35 13.56 17.68 8.51
C ASN A 35 13.40 17.85 10.05
N PRO A 36 13.53 19.07 10.63
CA PRO A 36 13.35 19.28 12.08
C PRO A 36 11.97 18.87 12.63
N TYR A 37 10.93 18.82 11.80
CA TYR A 37 9.57 18.43 12.14
C TYR A 37 9.33 16.93 11.97
N GLY A 38 10.35 16.15 11.58
CA GLY A 38 10.20 14.73 11.29
C GLY A 38 9.61 14.44 9.91
N ASP A 39 9.36 15.47 9.09
CA ASP A 39 8.83 15.27 7.74
C ASP A 39 9.93 14.77 6.82
N LEU A 40 9.70 13.63 6.20
CA LEU A 40 10.34 13.24 4.95
C LEU A 40 9.77 14.08 3.78
N PRO A 41 10.46 14.15 2.63
CA PRO A 41 9.96 14.90 1.47
C PRO A 41 8.55 14.47 1.00
N ILE A 42 8.18 13.19 1.15
CA ILE A 42 6.83 12.71 0.83
C ILE A 42 5.75 13.27 1.76
N HIS A 43 6.05 13.54 3.03
CA HIS A 43 5.12 14.20 3.95
C HIS A 43 4.84 15.62 3.46
N LEU A 44 5.87 16.38 3.06
CA LEU A 44 5.71 17.74 2.54
C LEU A 44 4.93 17.76 1.22
N ALA A 45 5.19 16.79 0.33
CA ALA A 45 4.43 16.64 -0.92
C ALA A 45 2.94 16.36 -0.67
N CYS A 46 2.63 15.55 0.35
CA CYS A 46 1.26 15.24 0.74
C CYS A 46 0.59 16.40 1.48
N TYR A 47 1.33 17.11 2.33
CA TYR A 47 0.88 18.28 3.08
C TYR A 47 0.51 19.45 2.16
N GLY A 48 1.30 19.70 1.10
CA GLY A 48 1.01 20.77 0.15
C GLY A 48 -0.27 20.56 -0.68
N GLY A 49 -0.80 19.34 -0.74
CA GLY A 49 -2.07 19.04 -1.40
C GLY A 49 -2.09 19.16 -2.93
N GLN A 50 -0.94 19.41 -3.56
CA GLN A 50 -0.83 19.73 -5.00
C GLN A 50 0.21 18.89 -5.76
N ALA A 51 0.97 18.03 -5.07
CA ALA A 51 1.97 17.22 -5.73
C ALA A 51 1.31 16.24 -6.73
N PRO A 52 1.72 16.25 -8.01
CA PRO A 52 1.16 15.34 -8.98
C PRO A 52 1.45 13.86 -8.63
N PRO A 53 0.62 12.91 -9.11
CA PRO A 53 0.80 11.48 -8.87
C PRO A 53 2.19 10.95 -9.26
N TYR A 54 2.78 11.46 -10.35
CA TYR A 54 4.13 11.04 -10.77
C TYR A 54 5.23 11.47 -9.79
N ILE A 55 5.05 12.58 -9.06
CA ILE A 55 5.97 13.01 -8.00
C ILE A 55 5.82 12.12 -6.76
N ILE A 56 4.58 11.81 -6.38
CA ILE A 56 4.31 10.89 -5.27
C ILE A 56 4.92 9.51 -5.57
N ARG A 57 4.72 8.99 -6.80
CA ARG A 57 5.32 7.73 -7.24
C ARG A 57 6.85 7.74 -7.15
N ALA A 58 7.51 8.80 -7.64
CA ALA A 58 8.96 8.90 -7.58
C ALA A 58 9.50 8.93 -6.14
N LEU A 59 8.79 9.59 -5.21
CA LEU A 59 9.14 9.62 -3.80
C LEU A 59 8.96 8.26 -3.12
N ILE A 60 7.88 7.54 -3.45
CA ILE A 60 7.63 6.17 -3.01
C ILE A 60 8.74 5.24 -3.51
N GLU A 61 9.08 5.29 -4.80
CA GLU A 61 10.12 4.46 -5.40
C GLU A 61 11.50 4.69 -4.76
N ALA A 62 11.81 5.95 -4.42
CA ALA A 62 13.05 6.28 -3.72
C ALA A 62 13.07 5.75 -2.28
N HIS A 63 11.95 5.75 -1.56
CA HIS A 63 11.88 5.26 -0.19
C HIS A 63 10.51 4.67 0.17
N PRO A 64 10.22 3.39 -0.14
CA PRO A 64 8.89 2.80 0.06
C PRO A 64 8.43 2.75 1.52
N ASN A 65 9.36 2.52 2.44
CA ASN A 65 9.08 2.45 3.89
C ASN A 65 8.61 3.79 4.48
N SER A 66 8.84 4.91 3.77
CA SER A 66 8.38 6.24 4.19
C SER A 66 6.86 6.31 4.39
N LEU A 67 6.09 5.46 3.70
CA LEU A 67 4.62 5.42 3.79
C LEU A 67 4.06 4.97 5.15
N ARG A 68 4.93 4.43 6.01
CA ARG A 68 4.59 4.02 7.39
C ARG A 68 5.21 4.91 8.45
N MET A 69 6.13 5.78 8.05
CA MET A 69 6.80 6.67 8.99
C MET A 69 5.87 7.82 9.31
N GLU A 70 5.73 8.12 10.58
CA GLU A 70 5.02 9.30 11.04
C GLU A 70 6.01 10.44 11.23
N ASN A 71 5.59 11.67 10.92
CA ASN A 71 6.33 12.85 11.32
C ASN A 71 6.19 13.11 12.83
N LYS A 72 6.79 14.18 13.38
CA LYS A 72 6.68 14.49 14.82
C LYS A 72 5.27 14.86 15.28
N ALA A 73 4.34 15.10 14.36
CA ALA A 73 2.93 15.31 14.67
C ALA A 73 2.13 13.99 14.70
N GLY A 74 2.78 12.83 14.51
CA GLY A 74 2.14 11.52 14.49
C GLY A 74 1.37 11.22 13.20
N ARG A 75 1.66 11.97 12.12
CA ARG A 75 0.94 11.83 10.85
C ARG A 75 1.80 11.20 9.78
N ASP A 76 1.23 10.22 9.09
CA ASP A 76 1.85 9.58 7.93
C ASP A 76 1.46 10.29 6.61
N PRO A 77 2.09 9.94 5.48
CA PRO A 77 1.80 10.60 4.20
C PRO A 77 0.36 10.41 3.71
N LEU A 78 -0.27 9.26 3.98
CA LEU A 78 -1.64 8.98 3.55
C LEU A 78 -2.64 9.86 4.32
N GLU A 79 -2.45 10.00 5.63
CA GLU A 79 -3.26 10.89 6.45
C GLU A 79 -3.13 12.34 5.96
N LEU A 80 -1.90 12.82 5.76
CA LEU A 80 -1.66 14.17 5.25
C LEU A 80 -2.32 14.41 3.89
N ALA A 81 -2.21 13.46 2.96
CA ALA A 81 -2.85 13.56 1.66
C ALA A 81 -4.38 13.57 1.77
N SER A 82 -4.94 12.74 2.66
CA SER A 82 -6.39 12.65 2.88
C SER A 82 -7.00 13.96 3.40
N ILE A 83 -6.23 14.73 4.16
CA ILE A 83 -6.64 16.03 4.72
C ILE A 83 -6.44 17.16 3.69
N ASN A 84 -5.31 17.18 2.98
CA ASN A 84 -4.88 18.39 2.24
C ASN A 84 -5.20 18.36 0.73
N TYR A 85 -5.40 17.20 0.11
CA TYR A 85 -5.86 17.18 -1.29
C TYR A 85 -7.35 17.53 -1.33
N SER A 86 -7.74 18.53 -2.10
CA SER A 86 -9.16 18.89 -2.29
C SER A 86 -9.98 17.69 -2.78
N ALA A 87 -11.20 17.52 -2.27
CA ALA A 87 -12.14 16.46 -2.69
C ALA A 87 -12.33 16.43 -4.21
N ASP A 88 -12.46 17.61 -4.82
CA ASP A 88 -12.61 17.81 -6.27
C ASP A 88 -11.27 18.01 -7.00
N GLY A 89 -10.15 17.86 -6.29
CA GLY A 89 -8.82 18.02 -6.84
C GLY A 89 -8.48 16.90 -7.81
N GLN A 90 -8.03 17.26 -9.02
CA GLN A 90 -7.74 16.31 -10.10
C GLN A 90 -6.76 15.18 -9.74
N TYR A 91 -5.93 15.37 -8.71
CA TYR A 91 -4.95 14.38 -8.28
C TYR A 91 -5.36 13.56 -7.06
N ARG A 92 -6.42 13.94 -6.33
CA ARG A 92 -6.73 13.34 -5.01
C ARG A 92 -6.93 11.84 -5.09
N SER A 93 -7.81 11.39 -5.98
CA SER A 93 -8.16 9.97 -6.12
C SER A 93 -6.92 9.14 -6.42
N GLU A 94 -6.12 9.55 -7.39
CA GLU A 94 -4.91 8.84 -7.79
C GLU A 94 -3.83 8.85 -6.70
N VAL A 95 -3.58 10.00 -6.06
CA VAL A 95 -2.57 10.12 -5.00
C VAL A 95 -2.94 9.27 -3.78
N LEU A 96 -4.18 9.35 -3.30
CA LEU A 96 -4.61 8.53 -2.17
C LEU A 96 -4.47 7.05 -2.48
N ALA A 97 -4.79 6.69 -3.71
CA ALA A 97 -4.74 5.31 -4.10
C ALA A 97 -3.29 4.83 -4.25
N LEU A 98 -2.36 5.61 -4.82
CA LEU A 98 -0.93 5.32 -4.82
C LEU A 98 -0.36 5.10 -3.40
N LEU A 99 -0.72 6.00 -2.48
CA LEU A 99 -0.25 5.92 -1.09
C LEU A 99 -0.81 4.69 -0.37
N ARG A 100 -2.04 4.26 -0.70
CA ARG A 100 -2.64 3.02 -0.17
C ARG A 100 -1.98 1.78 -0.76
N TRP A 101 -1.84 1.71 -2.09
CA TRP A 101 -1.36 0.52 -2.81
C TRP A 101 0.11 0.21 -2.57
N HIS A 102 0.93 1.24 -2.41
CA HIS A 102 2.36 1.05 -2.17
C HIS A 102 2.73 0.99 -0.69
N ARG A 103 1.77 1.14 0.23
CA ARG A 103 2.05 1.08 1.67
C ARG A 103 2.60 -0.33 1.97
N PRO A 104 3.86 -0.47 2.41
CA PRO A 104 4.44 -1.78 2.65
C PRO A 104 3.58 -2.57 3.63
N GLY A 105 3.59 -3.89 3.54
CA GLY A 105 2.97 -4.81 4.49
C GLY A 105 3.57 -4.77 5.90
N HIS A 106 2.81 -5.21 6.92
CA HIS A 106 3.37 -5.42 8.26
C HIS A 106 4.18 -6.70 8.18
N SER A 107 5.50 -6.60 8.02
CA SER A 107 6.35 -7.70 8.46
C SER A 107 6.52 -7.51 9.96
N LEU A 108 5.70 -8.22 10.74
CA LEU A 108 5.87 -8.31 12.19
C LEU A 108 7.11 -9.18 12.45
N HIS A 109 8.31 -8.65 12.25
CA HIS A 109 9.51 -9.24 12.83
C HIS A 109 9.64 -8.77 14.29
N ALA A 110 8.83 -9.39 15.15
CA ALA A 110 9.07 -9.44 16.59
C ALA A 110 8.57 -10.78 17.16
N HIS A 111 9.51 -11.73 17.26
CA HIS A 111 9.50 -12.99 18.03
C HIS A 111 8.82 -14.25 17.44
N GLY A 112 9.66 -15.22 17.04
CA GLY A 112 9.38 -16.67 17.11
C GLY A 112 9.48 -17.43 15.78
N PRO A 113 10.03 -18.67 15.75
CA PRO A 113 10.04 -19.49 14.54
C PRO A 113 8.64 -20.07 14.33
N GLY A 114 7.83 -19.43 13.49
CA GLY A 114 6.44 -19.80 13.23
C GLY A 114 6.19 -20.17 11.78
N ALA A 115 6.10 -21.47 11.52
CA ALA A 115 5.48 -22.12 10.36
C ALA A 115 6.02 -21.80 8.95
N SER A 116 7.12 -22.46 8.60
CA SER A 116 7.36 -22.84 7.20
C SER A 116 6.19 -23.71 6.72
N ILE A 117 5.32 -23.19 5.87
CA ILE A 117 4.23 -23.96 5.26
C ILE A 117 4.89 -24.91 4.26
N VAL A 118 5.05 -26.16 4.69
CA VAL A 118 5.76 -27.22 3.96
C VAL A 118 5.10 -27.46 2.60
N ALA A 119 5.91 -27.30 1.55
CA ALA A 119 5.59 -27.73 0.21
C ALA A 119 5.32 -29.24 0.19
N ASN A 120 4.14 -29.66 -0.26
CA ASN A 120 3.95 -30.99 -0.81
C ASN A 120 3.09 -30.92 -2.06
N ASN A 121 3.73 -31.31 -3.17
CA ASN A 121 3.18 -31.39 -4.52
C ASN A 121 2.15 -32.51 -4.63
N SER A 122 0.85 -32.20 -4.56
CA SER A 122 -0.20 -33.01 -5.21
C SER A 122 -1.45 -32.16 -5.43
N LEU A 123 -1.81 -31.98 -6.70
CA LEU A 123 -2.52 -30.81 -7.23
C LEU A 123 -4.06 -30.91 -7.26
N GLN A 124 -4.69 -31.83 -6.51
CA GLN A 124 -6.14 -32.05 -6.66
C GLN A 124 -6.99 -32.00 -5.37
N HIS A 125 -6.40 -31.87 -4.17
CA HIS A 125 -7.15 -31.91 -2.89
C HIS A 125 -6.94 -30.71 -1.94
N GLN A 126 -6.32 -29.61 -2.40
CA GLN A 126 -5.79 -28.57 -1.51
C GLN A 126 -6.80 -27.56 -0.91
N LEU A 127 -8.03 -27.44 -1.43
CA LEU A 127 -9.04 -26.54 -0.83
C LEU A 127 -9.37 -26.90 0.62
N THR A 128 -9.36 -28.20 0.96
CA THR A 128 -9.64 -28.67 2.32
C THR A 128 -8.44 -28.50 3.25
N ALA A 129 -7.21 -28.63 2.73
CA ALA A 129 -5.97 -28.59 3.50
C ALA A 129 -5.63 -27.19 4.04
N CYS A 130 -6.01 -26.14 3.33
CA CYS A 130 -5.68 -24.75 3.67
C CYS A 130 -6.86 -23.94 4.23
N SER A 131 -7.93 -24.62 4.63
CA SER A 131 -9.10 -24.02 5.29
C SER A 131 -8.72 -23.20 6.54
N HIS A 132 -7.70 -23.65 7.28
CA HIS A 132 -7.18 -22.95 8.47
C HIS A 132 -6.56 -21.59 8.17
N LEU A 133 -6.13 -21.32 6.93
CA LEU A 133 -5.59 -20.01 6.53
C LEU A 133 -6.69 -18.97 6.37
N PHE A 134 -7.97 -19.37 6.28
CA PHE A 134 -9.07 -18.44 6.10
C PHE A 134 -9.53 -17.85 7.43
N SER A 135 -9.32 -16.55 7.58
CA SER A 135 -9.89 -15.75 8.65
C SER A 135 -11.40 -15.65 8.51
N GLN A 136 -12.10 -15.71 9.65
CA GLN A 136 -13.53 -15.43 9.74
C GLN A 136 -13.82 -13.91 9.74
N HIS A 137 -12.83 -13.09 10.07
CA HIS A 137 -12.97 -11.64 10.17
C HIS A 137 -12.31 -10.95 8.97
N PRO A 138 -12.96 -9.91 8.39
CA PRO A 138 -12.35 -9.13 7.33
C PRO A 138 -11.13 -8.36 7.84
N PRO A 139 -10.16 -8.03 6.97
CA PRO A 139 -9.14 -7.05 7.30
C PRO A 139 -9.80 -5.70 7.65
N LYS A 140 -9.11 -4.87 8.43
CA LYS A 140 -9.62 -3.54 8.85
C LYS A 140 -10.06 -2.68 7.67
N GLN A 141 -9.39 -2.84 6.53
CA GLN A 141 -9.68 -2.14 5.27
C GLN A 141 -9.53 -3.12 4.12
N LEU A 142 -10.38 -2.96 3.09
CA LEU A 142 -10.34 -3.74 1.85
C LEU A 142 -9.94 -2.83 0.70
N TYR A 143 -9.01 -3.32 -0.12
CA TYR A 143 -8.45 -2.59 -1.26
C TYR A 143 -8.58 -3.41 -2.52
N HIS A 144 -9.25 -2.85 -3.52
CA HIS A 144 -9.49 -3.51 -4.79
C HIS A 144 -8.86 -2.68 -5.93
N THR A 145 -7.91 -3.27 -6.65
CA THR A 145 -7.23 -2.61 -7.78
C THR A 145 -7.92 -2.89 -9.11
N SER A 146 -8.57 -4.04 -9.25
CA SER A 146 -9.17 -4.55 -10.48
C SER A 146 -10.29 -5.53 -10.13
N PRO A 147 -11.43 -5.52 -10.87
CA PRO A 147 -12.51 -6.49 -10.68
C PRO A 147 -12.08 -7.93 -10.93
N HIS A 148 -10.97 -8.14 -11.63
CA HIS A 148 -10.42 -9.44 -11.96
C HIS A 148 -9.09 -9.71 -11.25
N CYS A 149 -8.86 -10.99 -10.96
CA CYS A 149 -7.67 -11.53 -10.33
C CYS A 149 -6.40 -11.06 -11.04
N VAL A 150 -5.44 -10.52 -10.30
CA VAL A 150 -4.20 -9.98 -10.89
C VAL A 150 -3.26 -11.04 -11.45
N VAL A 151 -3.54 -12.32 -11.22
CA VAL A 151 -2.74 -13.45 -11.69
C VAL A 151 -3.30 -14.03 -12.99
N CYS A 152 -4.58 -14.44 -12.99
CA CYS A 152 -5.19 -15.00 -14.21
C CYS A 152 -5.81 -13.94 -15.12
N LEU A 153 -6.12 -12.74 -14.62
CA LEU A 153 -6.77 -11.65 -15.34
C LEU A 153 -8.17 -11.98 -15.90
N GLU A 154 -8.74 -13.13 -15.55
CA GLU A 154 -10.01 -13.64 -16.08
C GLU A 154 -11.09 -13.73 -15.01
N SER A 155 -10.79 -14.34 -13.86
CA SER A 155 -11.79 -14.59 -12.81
C SER A 155 -11.98 -13.35 -11.91
N PRO A 156 -13.19 -13.11 -11.38
CA PRO A 156 -13.40 -12.03 -10.42
C PRO A 156 -12.60 -12.26 -9.14
N VAL A 157 -12.16 -11.18 -8.50
CA VAL A 157 -11.49 -11.26 -7.20
C VAL A 157 -12.48 -11.59 -6.10
N SER A 158 -12.10 -12.52 -5.23
CA SER A 158 -12.91 -12.96 -4.07
C SER A 158 -12.09 -13.15 -2.81
N ILE A 159 -10.76 -13.00 -2.89
CA ILE A 159 -9.83 -13.24 -1.79
C ILE A 159 -9.09 -11.95 -1.44
N ALA A 160 -9.28 -11.50 -0.20
CA ALA A 160 -8.48 -10.47 0.42
C ALA A 160 -7.34 -11.09 1.24
N LEU A 161 -6.18 -10.43 1.23
CA LEU A 161 -4.99 -10.89 1.94
C LEU A 161 -4.81 -10.10 3.24
N ILE A 162 -4.62 -10.78 4.36
CA ILE A 162 -4.43 -10.17 5.69
C ILE A 162 -2.93 -10.17 6.01
N PRO A 163 -2.37 -9.07 6.53
CA PRO A 163 -3.07 -7.89 7.07
C PRO A 163 -3.31 -6.75 6.06
N CYS A 164 -2.78 -6.83 4.84
CA CYS A 164 -2.74 -5.67 3.94
C CYS A 164 -4.09 -5.25 3.36
N GLY A 165 -5.07 -6.15 3.29
CA GLY A 165 -6.42 -5.87 2.82
C GLY A 165 -6.62 -5.97 1.31
N HIS A 166 -5.60 -6.35 0.54
CA HIS A 166 -5.70 -6.42 -0.92
C HIS A 166 -6.62 -7.55 -1.40
N LEU A 167 -7.79 -7.19 -1.94
CA LEU A 167 -8.72 -8.03 -2.67
C LEU A 167 -8.27 -8.12 -4.13
N CYS A 168 -7.36 -9.07 -4.41
CA CYS A 168 -6.61 -9.11 -5.66
C CYS A 168 -6.54 -10.49 -6.32
N LEU A 169 -7.04 -11.54 -5.65
CA LEU A 169 -6.97 -12.92 -6.13
C LEU A 169 -8.36 -13.56 -6.21
N CYS A 170 -8.52 -14.46 -7.17
CA CYS A 170 -9.60 -15.45 -7.14
C CYS A 170 -9.21 -16.63 -6.24
N ILE A 171 -10.20 -17.46 -5.89
CA ILE A 171 -10.02 -18.62 -5.02
C ILE A 171 -9.05 -19.67 -5.59
N ASP A 172 -8.90 -19.74 -6.91
CA ASP A 172 -8.04 -20.73 -7.55
C ASP A 172 -6.57 -20.25 -7.57
N CYS A 173 -6.33 -18.99 -7.91
CA CYS A 173 -4.97 -18.44 -7.98
C CYS A 173 -4.33 -18.18 -6.61
N VAL A 174 -5.11 -18.17 -5.51
CA VAL A 174 -4.54 -18.02 -4.17
C VAL A 174 -3.61 -19.19 -3.83
N GLN A 175 -3.92 -20.40 -4.32
CA GLN A 175 -3.16 -21.59 -4.02
C GLN A 175 -1.79 -21.59 -4.70
N THR A 176 -1.72 -21.14 -5.95
CA THR A 176 -0.47 -21.10 -6.70
C THR A 176 0.41 -19.91 -6.33
N THR A 177 -0.17 -18.89 -5.71
CA THR A 177 0.54 -17.61 -5.49
C THR A 177 0.89 -17.43 -4.02
N VAL A 178 -0.11 -17.39 -3.15
CA VAL A 178 0.09 -17.05 -1.74
C VAL A 178 0.59 -18.26 -0.95
N ILE A 179 0.07 -19.45 -1.20
CA ILE A 179 0.51 -20.66 -0.48
C ILE A 179 1.98 -20.99 -0.82
N ILE A 180 2.43 -20.68 -2.05
CA ILE A 180 3.82 -20.93 -2.47
C ILE A 180 4.77 -19.81 -2.02
N ARG A 181 4.37 -18.55 -2.19
CA ARG A 181 5.28 -17.42 -1.99
C ARG A 181 5.15 -16.74 -0.63
N GLY A 182 4.04 -16.95 0.08
CA GLY A 182 3.74 -16.33 1.37
C GLY A 182 3.54 -14.81 1.33
N VAL A 183 3.49 -14.18 0.14
CA VAL A 183 3.40 -12.72 -0.01
C VAL A 183 2.29 -12.28 -0.96
N CYS A 184 1.74 -11.11 -0.70
CA CYS A 184 0.72 -10.46 -1.51
C CYS A 184 1.28 -10.07 -2.89
N PRO A 185 0.56 -10.34 -4.00
CA PRO A 185 1.02 -9.98 -5.34
C PRO A 185 1.09 -8.48 -5.61
N VAL A 186 0.31 -7.68 -4.88
CA VAL A 186 0.16 -6.23 -5.11
C VAL A 186 1.25 -5.46 -4.36
N ASP A 187 1.35 -5.67 -3.05
CA ASP A 187 2.22 -4.86 -2.16
C ASP A 187 3.36 -5.67 -1.53
N ARG A 188 3.47 -6.97 -1.84
CA ARG A 188 4.48 -7.90 -1.31
C ARG A 188 4.47 -8.04 0.21
N CYS A 189 3.37 -7.66 0.88
CA CYS A 189 3.15 -7.93 2.29
C CYS A 189 3.18 -9.45 2.54
N GLU A 190 3.82 -9.88 3.63
CA GLU A 190 3.69 -11.26 4.12
C GLU A 190 2.22 -11.53 4.47
N VAL A 191 1.70 -12.67 4.01
CA VAL A 191 0.29 -13.02 4.20
C VAL A 191 0.16 -13.86 5.45
N GLU A 192 -0.51 -13.30 6.45
CA GLU A 192 -0.82 -13.98 7.71
C GLU A 192 -2.06 -14.87 7.58
N SER A 193 -3.07 -14.40 6.86
CA SER A 193 -4.31 -15.15 6.60
C SER A 193 -5.04 -14.64 5.36
N LEU A 194 -6.03 -15.39 4.92
CA LEU A 194 -6.86 -15.13 3.76
C LEU A 194 -8.27 -14.77 4.22
N TYR A 195 -8.95 -13.87 3.55
CA TYR A 195 -10.36 -13.60 3.80
C TYR A 195 -11.15 -13.74 2.51
N LYS A 196 -12.16 -14.62 2.51
CA LYS A 196 -13.06 -14.78 1.37
C LYS A 196 -14.21 -13.79 1.48
N VAL A 197 -14.31 -12.87 0.53
CA VAL A 197 -15.43 -11.94 0.43
C VAL A 197 -16.66 -12.72 -0.01
N ARG A 198 -17.79 -12.52 0.68
CA ARG A 198 -19.05 -13.17 0.32
C ARG A 198 -19.58 -12.51 -0.95
N GLU A 199 -19.98 -13.32 -1.93
CA GLU A 199 -20.73 -12.85 -3.08
C GLU A 199 -22.15 -12.54 -2.61
N ASP A 200 -22.35 -11.33 -2.09
CA ASP A 200 -23.69 -10.83 -1.85
C ASP A 200 -24.26 -10.41 -3.21
N GLY A 201 -25.12 -11.26 -3.76
CA GLY A 201 -26.02 -10.82 -4.81
C GLY A 201 -26.89 -9.68 -4.26
N ASP A 202 -26.89 -8.56 -5.00
CA ASP A 202 -27.79 -7.41 -4.90
C ASP A 202 -27.26 -6.13 -4.19
N SER A 203 -27.12 -5.08 -5.02
CA SER A 203 -27.38 -3.66 -4.77
C SER A 203 -26.80 -2.90 -3.54
N GLY A 204 -25.92 -1.92 -3.83
CA GLY A 204 -26.08 -0.54 -3.37
C GLY A 204 -25.54 -0.13 -2.00
N ALA A 205 -24.48 0.69 -2.00
CA ALA A 205 -24.33 1.80 -1.04
C ALA A 205 -23.33 2.85 -1.60
N MET A 206 -23.77 3.64 -2.58
CA MET A 206 -23.39 5.05 -2.59
C MET A 206 -24.07 5.66 -1.37
N LEU A 207 -23.30 6.01 -0.34
CA LEU A 207 -23.74 7.00 0.64
C LEU A 207 -23.17 8.34 0.19
N GLU A 208 -23.97 9.03 -0.64
CA GLU A 208 -23.94 10.47 -0.72
C GLU A 208 -24.41 11.02 0.63
N ALA A 209 -23.55 11.79 1.29
CA ALA A 209 -23.92 12.57 2.46
C ALA A 209 -24.68 13.82 1.97
N SER A 210 -25.96 13.91 2.32
CA SER A 210 -26.69 15.19 2.41
C SER A 210 -26.39 15.87 3.74
#